data_AF-A0A9X5C3W3-F1
#
_entry.id   AF-A0A9X5C3W3-F1
#
_cell.length_a   1.000
_cell.length_b   1.000
_cell.length_c   1.000
_cell.angle_alpha   90.00
_cell.angle_beta   90.00
_cell.angle_gamma   90.00
#
_symmetry.space_group_name_H-M   'P 1'
#
loop_
_entity.id
_entity.type
_entity.pdbx_description
1 polymer ?
#
loop_
_entity_poly.entity_id
_entity_poly.type
_entity_poly.pdbx_seq_one_letter_code
_entity_poly.pdbx_strand_id
1 'polypeptide(L)'
;MQSISGINFGAVQPSVPLAGVEEPKKVQRPEDETQSRYQKPVMDEYVPEEKTEPSGRYWLGKDEDGKPKFYFDDPERAEDAPDTSDRDKSAEGPEKSGSDKDGQSCTCNTDKVDREIEKLKKQKQELEQQINRETDESKTEDLKAKLAQIEKELSQKDNDTYRRQHATYTYS
;
A
#
# COMPACT_ATOMS: atom_id res chain seq x y z
N MET A 1 -15.39 -39.89 5.49
CA MET A 1 -14.47 -38.98 6.20
C MET A 1 -13.94 -39.73 7.40
N GLN A 2 -12.64 -39.99 7.46
CA GLN A 2 -12.01 -40.69 8.59
C GLN A 2 -11.08 -39.69 9.29
N SER A 3 -11.32 -39.50 10.59
CA SER A 3 -10.57 -38.58 11.45
C SER A 3 -9.31 -39.26 11.96
N ILE A 4 -8.14 -38.65 11.75
CA ILE A 4 -6.88 -39.15 12.30
C ILE A 4 -6.63 -38.45 13.63
N SER A 5 -6.93 -39.15 14.73
CA SER A 5 -6.56 -38.73 16.08
C SER A 5 -5.22 -39.37 16.47
N GLY A 6 -4.34 -38.58 17.07
CA GLY A 6 -3.33 -39.08 18.00
C GLY A 6 -1.91 -39.15 17.45
N ILE A 7 -1.14 -38.08 17.69
CA ILE A 7 0.32 -38.20 17.80
C ILE A 7 0.70 -37.59 19.14
N ASN A 8 1.03 -38.49 20.08
CA ASN A 8 1.56 -38.16 21.40
C ASN A 8 2.97 -37.58 21.26
N PHE A 9 3.23 -36.46 21.93
CA PHE A 9 4.60 -35.96 22.13
C PHE A 9 5.31 -36.86 23.15
N GLY A 10 6.19 -37.72 22.65
CA GLY A 10 7.01 -38.62 23.46
C GLY A 10 8.08 -37.85 24.25
N ALA A 11 8.11 -38.11 25.55
CA ALA A 11 9.02 -37.53 26.52
C ALA A 11 10.48 -37.99 26.35
N VAL A 12 11.38 -36.99 26.46
CA VAL A 12 12.69 -36.96 27.15
C VAL A 12 13.34 -38.29 27.56
N GLN A 13 14.59 -38.51 27.12
CA GLN A 13 15.72 -38.89 27.99
C GLN A 13 17.07 -38.42 27.39
N PRO A 14 17.92 -37.68 28.14
CA PRO A 14 19.34 -37.48 27.82
C PRO A 14 20.21 -38.39 28.71
N SER A 15 21.14 -39.16 28.16
CA SER A 15 22.16 -39.87 28.95
C SER A 15 23.30 -40.42 28.09
N VAL A 16 24.48 -39.79 28.15
CA VAL A 16 25.80 -40.45 28.32
C VAL A 16 26.80 -39.43 28.95
N PRO A 17 27.68 -39.81 29.91
CA PRO A 17 28.45 -38.87 30.73
C PRO A 17 29.92 -38.64 30.32
N LEU A 18 30.47 -37.58 30.94
CA LEU A 18 31.85 -37.06 31.12
C LEU A 18 33.08 -37.89 30.67
N ALA A 19 34.06 -37.19 30.07
CA ALA A 19 35.46 -37.14 30.56
C ALA A 19 36.25 -36.00 29.87
N GLY A 20 36.81 -35.05 30.65
CA GLY A 20 37.73 -34.03 30.13
C GLY A 20 37.79 -32.75 30.95
N VAL A 21 38.43 -32.83 32.12
CA VAL A 21 38.68 -31.82 33.16
C VAL A 21 39.25 -30.48 32.65
N GLU A 22 38.72 -29.35 33.15
CA GLU A 22 39.48 -28.29 33.87
C GLU A 22 38.52 -27.26 34.52
N GLU A 23 38.37 -27.35 35.84
CA GLU A 23 38.00 -26.22 36.73
C GLU A 23 39.28 -25.39 37.00
N PRO A 24 39.26 -24.09 37.38
CA PRO A 24 38.29 -23.50 38.32
C PRO A 24 37.92 -22.01 38.11
N LYS A 25 36.76 -21.58 38.61
CA LYS A 25 36.59 -20.49 39.59
C LYS A 25 35.14 -19.99 39.62
N LYS A 26 34.53 -20.28 40.75
CA LYS A 26 33.36 -19.63 41.34
C LYS A 26 33.46 -18.11 41.19
N VAL A 27 32.54 -17.51 40.44
CA VAL A 27 32.22 -16.07 40.54
C VAL A 27 30.71 -15.99 40.73
N GLN A 28 30.34 -15.46 41.89
CA GLN A 28 28.98 -15.14 42.29
C GLN A 28 28.28 -14.31 41.20
N ARG A 29 27.01 -14.64 40.94
CA ARG A 29 26.08 -13.66 40.37
C ARG A 29 25.87 -12.55 41.40
N PRO A 30 26.08 -11.26 41.06
CA PRO A 30 25.29 -10.22 41.66
C PRO A 30 23.98 -10.12 40.86
N GLU A 31 22.89 -10.23 41.59
CA GLU A 31 21.54 -9.94 41.16
C GLU A 31 21.37 -8.42 41.00
N ASP A 32 20.47 -8.05 40.08
CA ASP A 32 19.75 -6.78 39.94
C ASP A 32 20.44 -5.47 40.41
N GLU A 33 20.99 -4.72 39.45
CA GLU A 33 20.94 -3.26 39.50
C GLU A 33 20.51 -2.71 38.14
N THR A 34 19.29 -2.18 38.15
CA THR A 34 18.75 -1.15 37.27
C THR A 34 19.82 -0.21 36.71
N GLN A 35 20.19 -0.43 35.46
CA GLN A 35 20.44 0.61 34.46
C GLN A 35 20.56 -0.13 33.14
N SER A 36 19.43 -0.29 32.45
CA SER A 36 19.44 -0.47 31.01
C SER A 36 20.29 0.68 30.47
N ARG A 37 21.55 0.36 30.11
CA ARG A 37 22.38 1.25 29.34
C ARG A 37 21.65 1.42 28.02
N TYR A 38 20.79 2.42 27.94
CA TYR A 38 20.40 3.03 26.68
C TYR A 38 21.69 3.62 26.12
N GLN A 39 22.52 2.77 25.51
CA GLN A 39 23.56 3.27 24.63
C GLN A 39 22.80 3.98 23.53
N LYS A 40 22.88 5.31 23.54
CA LYS A 40 22.33 6.13 22.47
C LYS A 40 22.95 5.57 21.19
N PRO A 41 22.15 5.16 20.19
CA PRO A 41 22.73 4.80 18.91
C PRO A 41 23.51 6.02 18.43
N VAL A 42 24.81 5.83 18.20
CA VAL A 42 25.64 6.84 17.55
C VAL A 42 25.14 6.87 16.12
N MET A 43 24.37 7.92 15.81
CA MET A 43 23.90 8.16 14.46
C MET A 43 24.98 8.94 13.73
N ASP A 44 25.32 8.54 12.52
CA ASP A 44 26.20 9.33 11.67
C ASP A 44 25.53 10.68 11.41
N GLU A 45 26.28 11.76 11.63
CA GLU A 45 25.81 13.10 11.28
C GLU A 45 25.84 13.25 9.76
N TYR A 46 24.70 13.62 9.19
CA TYR A 46 24.61 13.89 7.75
C TYR A 46 25.44 15.13 7.42
N VAL A 47 26.50 14.94 6.64
CA VAL A 47 27.28 16.04 6.06
C VAL A 47 26.60 16.44 4.74
N PRO A 48 26.04 17.66 4.62
CA PRO A 48 25.41 18.09 3.38
C PRO A 48 26.45 18.17 2.26
N GLU A 49 26.17 17.50 1.15
CA GLU A 49 26.98 17.63 -0.06
C GLU A 49 26.83 19.04 -0.65
N GLU A 50 27.95 19.59 -1.13
CA GLU A 50 27.93 20.80 -1.94
C GLU A 50 27.23 20.48 -3.27
N LYS A 51 26.39 21.39 -3.75
CA LYS A 51 25.54 21.16 -4.94
C LYS A 51 26.42 20.88 -6.15
N THR A 52 26.48 19.62 -6.58
CA THR A 52 27.17 19.20 -7.79
C THR A 52 26.43 19.69 -9.04
N GLU A 53 27.19 20.05 -10.07
CA GLU A 53 26.62 20.33 -11.38
C GLU A 53 25.81 19.11 -11.87
N PRO A 54 24.63 19.32 -12.46
CA PRO A 54 23.80 18.21 -12.91
C PRO A 54 24.54 17.45 -14.01
N SER A 55 24.91 16.21 -13.72
CA SER A 55 25.56 15.34 -14.69
C SER A 55 24.51 14.78 -15.66
N GLY A 56 24.48 15.35 -16.86
CA GLY A 56 23.60 14.88 -17.93
C GLY A 56 23.16 16.01 -18.85
N ARG A 57 22.76 15.64 -20.07
CA ARG A 57 22.26 16.60 -21.06
C ARG A 57 20.96 17.26 -20.63
N TYR A 58 20.25 16.75 -19.63
CA TYR A 58 19.01 17.32 -19.13
C TYR A 58 19.06 17.53 -17.62
N TRP A 59 18.57 18.67 -17.14
CA TRP A 59 18.36 18.91 -15.71
C TRP A 59 17.08 19.66 -15.43
N LEU A 60 16.51 19.40 -14.25
CA LEU A 60 15.32 20.08 -13.75
C LEU A 60 15.74 21.30 -12.93
N GLY A 61 15.42 22.50 -13.41
CA GLY A 61 15.61 23.75 -12.70
C GLY A 61 14.29 24.46 -12.42
N LYS A 62 14.38 25.72 -12.01
CA LYS A 62 13.21 26.61 -11.85
C LYS A 62 13.34 27.77 -12.81
N ASP A 63 12.23 28.17 -13.43
CA ASP A 63 12.17 29.39 -14.23
C ASP A 63 12.06 30.65 -13.33
N GLU A 64 12.03 31.83 -13.96
CA GLU A 64 11.92 33.13 -13.27
C GLU A 64 10.61 33.26 -12.45
N ASP A 65 9.58 32.49 -12.79
CA ASP A 65 8.32 32.37 -12.03
C ASP A 65 8.40 31.36 -10.88
N GLY A 66 9.52 30.64 -10.72
CA GLY A 66 9.72 29.59 -9.73
C GLY A 66 9.07 28.24 -10.07
N LYS A 67 8.55 28.06 -11.29
CA LYS A 67 7.95 26.80 -11.76
C LYS A 67 9.04 25.83 -12.21
N PRO A 68 8.83 24.51 -12.01
CA PRO A 68 9.80 23.51 -12.46
C PRO A 68 9.90 23.48 -14.00
N LYS A 69 11.11 23.67 -14.53
CA LYS A 69 11.43 23.70 -15.97
C LYS A 69 12.60 22.78 -16.28
N PHE A 70 12.51 22.01 -17.36
CA PHE A 70 13.61 21.17 -17.85
C PHE A 70 14.54 21.98 -18.76
N TYR A 71 15.84 21.88 -18.51
CA TYR A 71 16.91 22.46 -19.29
C TYR A 71 17.64 21.36 -20.04
N PHE A 72 18.10 21.68 -21.26
CA PHE A 72 18.80 20.76 -22.14
C PHE A 72 20.09 21.40 -22.64
N ASP A 73 21.21 20.73 -22.44
CA ASP A 73 22.50 21.06 -23.03
C ASP A 73 22.60 20.36 -24.38
N ASP A 74 22.40 21.17 -25.43
CA ASP A 74 22.45 20.73 -26.82
C ASP A 74 23.86 20.93 -27.38
N PRO A 75 24.65 19.86 -27.60
CA PRO A 75 26.02 19.97 -28.08
C PRO A 75 26.13 20.55 -29.51
N GLU A 76 25.03 20.61 -30.27
CA GLU A 76 25.01 21.23 -31.60
C GLU A 76 24.80 22.75 -31.57
N ARG A 77 24.40 23.32 -30.43
CA ARG A 77 24.04 24.74 -30.29
C ARG A 77 25.21 25.66 -29.90
N ALA A 78 26.40 25.11 -29.69
CA ALA A 78 27.56 25.82 -29.16
C ALA A 78 28.23 26.83 -30.13
N GLU A 79 27.76 26.97 -31.38
CA GLU A 79 28.46 27.75 -32.41
C GLU A 79 27.84 29.11 -32.80
N ASP A 80 26.69 29.55 -32.28
CA ASP A 80 26.18 30.90 -32.65
C ASP A 80 25.19 31.54 -31.64
N ALA A 81 25.71 32.48 -30.84
CA ALA A 81 25.13 33.76 -30.38
C ALA A 81 23.70 33.84 -29.71
N PRO A 82 23.33 34.96 -29.05
CA PRO A 82 22.57 34.95 -27.80
C PRO A 82 21.04 34.86 -27.89
N ASP A 83 20.51 34.47 -26.73
CA ASP A 83 19.13 34.40 -26.24
C ASP A 83 18.13 35.38 -26.86
N THR A 84 17.13 34.82 -27.53
CA THR A 84 15.78 35.39 -27.64
C THR A 84 14.79 34.23 -27.57
N SER A 85 14.67 33.63 -26.38
CA SER A 85 13.54 32.73 -26.09
C SER A 85 12.29 33.50 -25.62
N ASP A 86 12.10 34.74 -26.08
CA ASP A 86 10.78 35.38 -26.16
C ASP A 86 10.03 34.83 -27.37
N ARG A 87 9.39 33.68 -27.16
CA ARG A 87 8.26 33.30 -28.01
C ARG A 87 7.14 32.76 -27.15
N ASP A 88 6.37 33.73 -26.65
CA ASP A 88 4.93 33.61 -26.43
C ASP A 88 4.32 32.70 -27.51
N LYS A 89 4.10 31.45 -27.12
CA LYS A 89 3.02 30.64 -27.64
C LYS A 89 2.13 30.29 -26.46
N SER A 90 1.29 31.27 -26.12
CA SER A 90 -0.10 30.98 -25.80
C SER A 90 -0.69 30.22 -26.99
N ALA A 91 -0.60 28.90 -26.91
CA ALA A 91 -1.30 27.97 -27.76
C ALA A 91 -1.71 26.86 -26.81
N GLU A 92 -3.02 26.85 -26.54
CA GLU A 92 -3.84 25.64 -26.44
C GLU A 92 -3.07 24.42 -25.90
N GLY A 93 -3.35 24.07 -24.64
CA GLY A 93 -2.77 22.89 -24.00
C GLY A 93 -2.78 21.70 -24.94
N PRO A 94 -1.76 20.82 -24.87
CA PRO A 94 -1.55 19.80 -25.89
C PRO A 94 -2.80 18.94 -26.01
N GLU A 95 -3.62 19.24 -27.01
CA GLU A 95 -4.60 18.34 -27.55
C GLU A 95 -3.81 17.14 -28.02
N LYS A 96 -3.89 16.07 -27.21
CA LYS A 96 -3.62 14.67 -27.52
C LYS A 96 -2.86 14.51 -28.83
N SER A 97 -1.55 14.76 -28.79
CA SER A 97 -0.69 14.43 -29.93
C SER A 97 -0.74 12.92 -30.12
N GLY A 98 -1.12 12.55 -31.35
CA GLY A 98 -1.33 11.19 -31.79
C GLY A 98 -0.16 10.29 -31.42
N SER A 99 -0.44 9.34 -30.54
CA SER A 99 0.28 8.08 -30.54
C SER A 99 -0.42 7.19 -31.56
N ASP A 100 -0.03 7.32 -32.84
CA ASP A 100 -0.16 6.25 -33.85
C ASP A 100 0.81 5.12 -33.49
N LYS A 101 0.63 4.58 -32.29
CA LYS A 101 1.08 3.25 -31.91
C LYS A 101 -0.21 2.49 -31.76
N ASP A 102 -0.26 1.29 -32.33
CA ASP A 102 -1.34 0.31 -32.15
C ASP A 102 -1.44 -0.09 -30.67
N GLY A 103 -1.79 0.86 -29.83
CA GLY A 103 -1.86 0.77 -28.39
C GLY A 103 -3.19 0.16 -28.07
N GLN A 104 -3.18 -1.15 -27.83
CA GLN A 104 -4.34 -1.87 -27.32
C GLN A 104 -4.85 -1.14 -26.07
N SER A 105 -6.00 -0.49 -26.21
CA SER A 105 -6.70 0.18 -25.12
C SER A 105 -7.28 -0.89 -24.21
N CYS A 106 -6.99 -0.84 -22.91
CA CYS A 106 -7.58 -1.72 -21.92
C CYS A 106 -8.57 -0.93 -21.07
N THR A 107 -9.85 -1.30 -21.14
CA THR A 107 -10.92 -0.71 -20.34
C THR A 107 -11.31 -1.68 -19.22
N CYS A 108 -11.41 -1.17 -17.98
CA CYS A 108 -11.81 -1.92 -16.80
C CYS A 108 -13.24 -1.52 -16.39
N ASN A 109 -14.18 -2.47 -16.35
CA ASN A 109 -15.56 -2.24 -15.95
C ASN A 109 -15.88 -2.93 -14.61
N THR A 110 -16.37 -2.16 -13.63
CA THR A 110 -16.79 -2.64 -12.29
C THR A 110 -18.30 -2.50 -12.03
N ASP A 111 -19.09 -2.07 -13.03
CA ASP A 111 -20.49 -1.66 -12.86
C ASP A 111 -21.37 -2.77 -12.23
N LYS A 112 -21.04 -4.03 -12.51
CA LYS A 112 -21.78 -5.18 -11.94
C LYS A 112 -21.66 -5.22 -10.42
N VAL A 113 -20.45 -5.02 -9.90
CA VAL A 113 -20.16 -5.02 -8.47
C VAL A 113 -20.81 -3.81 -7.80
N ASP A 114 -20.70 -2.65 -8.44
CA ASP A 114 -21.27 -1.41 -7.90
C ASP A 114 -22.81 -1.49 -7.79
N ARG A 115 -23.50 -2.04 -8.80
CA ARG A 115 -24.94 -2.29 -8.75
C ARG A 115 -25.36 -3.27 -7.66
N GLU A 116 -24.55 -4.29 -7.40
CA GLU A 116 -24.80 -5.26 -6.35
C GLU A 116 -24.67 -4.63 -4.96
N ILE A 117 -23.58 -3.87 -4.72
CA ILE A 117 -23.36 -3.14 -3.48
C ILE A 117 -24.50 -2.14 -3.23
N GLU A 118 -24.96 -1.44 -4.27
CA GLU A 118 -26.08 -0.50 -4.15
C GLU A 118 -27.37 -1.20 -3.72
N LYS A 119 -27.67 -2.39 -4.27
CA LYS A 119 -28.83 -3.19 -3.88
C LYS A 119 -28.74 -3.63 -2.41
N LEU A 120 -27.57 -4.12 -1.99
CA LEU A 120 -27.34 -4.52 -0.59
C LEU A 120 -27.50 -3.33 0.37
N LYS A 121 -27.00 -2.14 -0.01
CA LYS A 121 -27.18 -0.89 0.77
C LYS A 121 -28.65 -0.51 0.91
N LYS A 122 -29.43 -0.58 -0.18
CA LYS A 122 -30.87 -0.33 -0.16
C LYS A 122 -31.63 -1.33 0.72
N GLN A 123 -31.32 -2.63 0.60
CA GLN A 123 -31.95 -3.65 1.43
C GLN A 123 -31.63 -3.49 2.91
N LYS A 124 -30.38 -3.14 3.27
CA LYS A 124 -30.00 -2.81 4.64
C LYS A 124 -30.86 -1.66 5.19
N GLN A 125 -30.98 -0.56 4.44
CA GLN A 125 -31.80 0.58 4.85
C GLN A 125 -33.28 0.23 5.00
N GLU A 126 -33.81 -0.63 4.12
CA GLU A 126 -35.20 -1.09 4.21
C GLU A 126 -35.42 -1.95 5.46
N LEU A 127 -34.51 -2.88 5.78
CA LEU A 127 -34.57 -3.68 7.00
C LEU A 127 -34.46 -2.83 8.26
N GLU A 128 -33.57 -1.84 8.28
CA GLU A 128 -33.47 -0.89 9.40
C GLU A 128 -34.79 -0.12 9.61
N GLN A 129 -35.42 0.34 8.52
CA GLN A 129 -36.72 0.99 8.60
C GLN A 129 -37.82 0.05 9.05
N GLN A 130 -37.81 -1.22 8.62
CA GLN A 130 -38.77 -2.23 9.09
C GLN A 130 -38.58 -2.51 10.57
N ILE A 131 -37.34 -2.67 11.06
CA ILE A 131 -37.03 -2.88 12.48
C ILE A 131 -37.52 -1.70 13.33
N ASN A 132 -37.38 -0.46 12.83
CA ASN A 132 -37.85 0.72 13.56
C ASN A 132 -39.39 0.86 13.58
N ARG A 133 -40.11 0.22 12.65
CA ARG A 133 -41.58 0.26 12.55
C ARG A 133 -42.25 -0.95 13.21
N GLU A 134 -41.60 -2.10 13.18
CA GLU A 134 -42.12 -3.36 13.70
C GLU A 134 -41.93 -3.41 15.22
N THR A 135 -43.01 -3.63 15.97
CA THR A 135 -43.00 -3.71 17.44
C THR A 135 -42.87 -5.17 17.94
N ASP A 136 -43.06 -6.16 17.07
CA ASP A 136 -43.03 -7.58 17.43
C ASP A 136 -41.59 -8.08 17.66
N GLU A 137 -41.30 -8.58 18.87
CA GLU A 137 -39.96 -9.03 19.28
C GLU A 137 -39.41 -10.15 18.39
N SER A 138 -40.20 -11.19 18.09
CA SER A 138 -39.73 -12.31 17.25
C SER A 138 -39.37 -11.86 15.82
N LYS A 139 -40.18 -10.99 15.22
CA LYS A 139 -39.91 -10.50 13.86
C LYS A 139 -38.72 -9.53 13.85
N THR A 140 -38.57 -8.70 14.88
CA THR A 140 -37.41 -7.81 14.97
C THR A 140 -36.10 -8.57 15.13
N GLU A 141 -36.09 -9.69 15.87
CA GLU A 141 -34.93 -10.59 15.93
C GLU A 141 -34.60 -11.21 14.56
N ASP A 142 -35.60 -11.71 13.83
CA ASP A 142 -35.42 -12.26 12.49
C ASP A 142 -34.89 -11.20 11.50
N LEU A 143 -35.43 -9.98 11.56
CA LEU A 143 -34.98 -8.86 10.72
C LEU A 143 -33.56 -8.42 11.08
N LYS A 144 -33.19 -8.40 12.36
CA LYS A 144 -31.81 -8.14 12.82
C LYS A 144 -30.84 -9.20 12.32
N ALA A 145 -31.21 -10.48 12.34
CA ALA A 145 -30.39 -11.55 11.81
C ALA A 145 -30.16 -11.39 10.30
N LYS A 146 -31.21 -11.05 9.54
CA LYS A 146 -31.09 -10.73 8.10
C LYS A 146 -30.20 -9.51 7.85
N LEU A 147 -30.34 -8.47 8.67
CA LEU A 147 -29.49 -7.28 8.58
C LEU A 147 -28.02 -7.62 8.79
N ALA A 148 -27.70 -8.41 9.83
CA ALA A 148 -26.34 -8.86 10.09
C ALA A 148 -25.76 -9.69 8.94
N GLN A 149 -26.57 -10.52 8.29
CA GLN A 149 -26.15 -11.26 7.09
C GLN A 149 -25.80 -10.31 5.94
N ILE A 150 -26.65 -9.31 5.67
CA ILE A 150 -26.42 -8.31 4.61
C ILE A 150 -25.17 -7.48 4.92
N GLU A 151 -24.97 -7.06 6.17
CA GLU A 151 -23.78 -6.29 6.57
C GLU A 151 -22.49 -7.08 6.36
N LYS A 152 -22.50 -8.37 6.70
CA LYS A 152 -21.36 -9.26 6.44
C LYS A 152 -21.06 -9.35 4.94
N GLU A 153 -22.09 -9.56 4.12
CA GLU A 153 -21.93 -9.64 2.66
C GLU A 153 -21.44 -8.32 2.08
N LEU A 154 -21.99 -7.20 2.53
CA LEU A 154 -21.58 -5.86 2.11
C LEU A 154 -20.13 -5.60 2.50
N SER A 155 -19.70 -5.99 3.70
CA SER A 155 -18.29 -5.86 4.14
C SER A 155 -17.33 -6.69 3.28
N GLN A 156 -17.79 -7.82 2.75
CA GLN A 156 -17.00 -8.70 1.90
C GLN A 156 -16.91 -8.18 0.46
N LYS A 157 -17.98 -7.57 -0.06
CA LYS A 157 -18.09 -7.12 -1.46
C LYS A 157 -17.69 -5.66 -1.66
N ASP A 158 -17.91 -4.79 -0.67
CA ASP A 158 -17.54 -3.37 -0.71
C ASP A 158 -16.07 -3.14 -0.35
N ASN A 159 -15.18 -3.93 -0.97
CA ASN A 159 -13.74 -3.80 -0.85
C ASN A 159 -13.14 -3.58 -2.25
N ASP A 160 -12.14 -2.71 -2.35
CA ASP A 160 -11.43 -2.45 -3.61
C ASP A 160 -10.84 -3.73 -4.23
N THR A 161 -10.36 -4.66 -3.38
CA THR A 161 -9.86 -5.96 -3.84
C THR A 161 -10.95 -6.79 -4.51
N TYR A 162 -12.15 -6.84 -3.94
CA TYR A 162 -13.29 -7.55 -4.53
C TYR A 162 -13.72 -6.90 -5.85
N ARG A 163 -13.79 -5.57 -5.89
CA ARG A 163 -14.12 -4.82 -7.12
C ARG A 163 -13.14 -5.13 -8.26
N ARG A 164 -11.83 -5.16 -7.97
CA ARG A 164 -10.80 -5.51 -8.95
C ARG A 164 -10.90 -6.97 -9.40
N GLN A 165 -11.12 -7.91 -8.47
CA GLN A 165 -11.24 -9.34 -8.79
C GLN A 165 -12.45 -9.64 -9.69
N HIS A 166 -13.53 -8.87 -9.54
CA HIS A 166 -14.75 -9.01 -10.32
C HIS A 166 -14.89 -7.99 -11.45
N ALA A 167 -13.82 -7.25 -11.75
CA ALA A 167 -13.79 -6.33 -12.87
C ALA A 167 -13.73 -7.08 -14.21
N THR A 168 -14.44 -6.57 -15.21
CA THR A 168 -14.38 -7.08 -16.59
C THR A 168 -13.42 -6.22 -17.39
N TYR A 169 -12.39 -6.83 -17.95
CA TYR A 169 -11.40 -6.15 -18.79
C TYR A 169 -11.72 -6.38 -20.26
N THR A 170 -11.81 -5.30 -21.03
CA THR A 170 -12.00 -5.34 -22.48
C THR A 170 -10.82 -4.66 -23.16
N TYR A 171 -10.26 -5.34 -24.16
CA TYR A 171 -9.13 -4.85 -24.95
C TYR A 171 -9.63 -4.44 -26.33
N SER A 172 -9.29 -3.23 -26.77
CA SER A 172 -9.70 -2.65 -28.06
C SER A 172 -8.54 -1.99 -28.78
#